data_AF-A0A531LUG4-F1
#
_entry.id   AF-A0A531LUG4-F1
#
_cell.length_a   1.000
_cell.length_b   1.000
_cell.length_c   1.000
_cell.angle_alpha   90.00
_cell.angle_beta   90.00
_cell.angle_gamma   90.00
#
_symmetry.space_group_name_H-M   'P 1'
#
loop_
_entity.id
_entity.type
_entity.pdbx_description
1 polymer ?
#
loop_
_entity_poly.entity_id
_entity_poly.type
_entity_poly.pdbx_seq_one_letter_code
_entity_poly.pdbx_strand_id
1 'polypeptide(L)'
;LKATGSYEQDKRPGTNEGRSGSEITFFPSAETFTMVEFDFGTLEHRLRELAFLNSGVRIVLTDARHADVVRHELHYDGGLEEFVKYLDRVKKPLIEKPIAIRAERDGITVEVAMWWNDSYHENV
;
A
#
# COMPACT_ATOMS: atom_id res chain seq x y z
N LEU A 1 -18.65 -2.77 18.58
CA LEU A 1 -18.58 -3.17 17.16
C LEU A 1 -18.98 -4.63 17.05
N LYS A 2 -20.11 -4.95 16.39
CA LYS A 2 -20.52 -6.33 16.16
C LYS A 2 -19.91 -6.78 14.84
N ALA A 3 -18.81 -7.54 14.89
CA ALA A 3 -18.28 -8.20 13.70
C ALA A 3 -19.37 -9.14 13.16
N THR A 4 -19.89 -8.83 11.97
CA THR A 4 -20.95 -9.59 11.31
C THR A 4 -20.36 -10.32 10.12
N GLY A 5 -19.52 -11.32 10.41
CA GLY A 5 -18.97 -12.19 9.37
C GLY A 5 -17.74 -12.94 9.85
N SER A 6 -17.76 -14.26 9.65
CA SER A 6 -16.57 -15.11 9.68
C SER A 6 -16.16 -15.40 8.23
N TYR A 7 -14.89 -15.21 7.90
CA TYR A 7 -14.35 -15.61 6.60
C TYR A 7 -14.08 -17.11 6.60
N GLU A 8 -14.70 -17.84 5.67
CA GLU A 8 -14.30 -19.20 5.31
C GLU A 8 -13.71 -19.17 3.90
N GLN A 9 -12.52 -19.76 3.73
CA GLN A 9 -11.84 -19.80 2.44
C GLN A 9 -12.56 -20.79 1.51
N ASP A 10 -13.34 -20.29 0.55
CA ASP A 10 -13.93 -21.09 -0.53
C ASP A 10 -13.04 -21.03 -1.78
N LYS A 11 -12.46 -22.17 -2.18
CA LYS A 11 -11.56 -22.30 -3.35
C LYS A 11 -12.32 -22.58 -4.67
N ARG A 12 -13.64 -22.39 -4.70
CA ARG A 12 -14.44 -22.58 -5.92
C ARG A 12 -14.14 -21.49 -6.96
N PRO A 13 -14.25 -21.81 -8.27
CA PRO A 13 -14.21 -20.81 -9.33
C PRO A 13 -15.25 -19.71 -9.07
N GLY A 14 -14.87 -18.46 -9.32
CA GLY A 14 -15.72 -17.32 -9.06
C GLY A 14 -17.00 -17.35 -9.89
N THR A 15 -18.13 -17.05 -9.25
CA THR A 15 -19.47 -17.15 -9.85
C THR A 15 -19.79 -16.03 -10.85
N ASN A 16 -18.93 -15.02 -10.97
CA ASN A 16 -19.10 -13.86 -11.84
C ASN A 16 -18.12 -13.92 -13.01
N GLU A 17 -18.53 -14.54 -14.13
CA GLU A 17 -17.73 -14.65 -15.36
C GLU A 17 -16.33 -15.29 -15.12
N GLY A 18 -16.22 -16.18 -14.13
CA GLY A 18 -14.94 -16.79 -13.75
C GLY A 18 -14.05 -15.93 -12.84
N ARG A 19 -14.52 -14.75 -12.43
CA ARG A 19 -13.81 -13.83 -11.51
C ARG A 19 -14.24 -14.06 -10.07
N SER A 20 -13.27 -14.04 -9.15
CA SER A 20 -13.49 -14.05 -7.71
C SER A 20 -12.94 -12.78 -7.06
N GLY A 21 -13.51 -12.41 -5.92
CA GLY A 21 -13.12 -11.22 -5.17
C GLY A 21 -14.15 -10.86 -4.11
N SER A 22 -13.84 -9.85 -3.31
CA SER A 22 -14.72 -9.31 -2.28
C SER A 22 -14.84 -7.80 -2.45
N GLU A 23 -16.03 -7.28 -2.25
CA GLU A 23 -16.32 -5.84 -2.24
C GLU A 23 -16.91 -5.46 -0.89
N ILE A 24 -16.38 -4.40 -0.29
CA ILE A 24 -16.80 -3.92 1.03
C ILE A 24 -17.08 -2.43 0.93
N THR A 25 -18.30 -2.04 1.29
CA THR A 25 -18.71 -0.64 1.46
C THR A 25 -19.13 -0.42 2.90
N PHE A 26 -18.64 0.63 3.54
CA PHE A 26 -19.00 0.97 4.91
C PHE A 26 -19.11 2.48 5.12
N PHE A 27 -19.89 2.87 6.12
CA PHE A 27 -20.05 4.25 6.55
C PHE A 27 -19.62 4.37 8.02
N PRO A 28 -18.60 5.18 8.35
CA PRO A 28 -18.18 5.38 9.72
C PRO A 28 -19.27 6.08 10.56
N SER A 29 -19.44 5.67 11.82
CA SER A 29 -20.45 6.25 12.72
C SER A 29 -19.98 7.57 13.33
N ALA A 30 -20.73 8.66 13.09
CA ALA A 30 -20.47 9.98 13.66
C ALA A 30 -20.71 10.04 15.19
N GLU A 31 -21.41 9.07 15.77
CA GLU A 31 -21.56 8.96 17.23
C GLU A 31 -20.30 8.37 17.89
N THR A 32 -19.53 7.58 17.15
CA THR A 32 -18.31 6.92 17.66
C THR A 32 -17.06 7.73 17.36
N PHE A 33 -16.96 8.30 16.15
CA PHE A 33 -15.78 9.02 15.70
C PHE A 33 -16.02 10.53 15.70
N THR A 34 -15.05 11.28 16.22
CA THR A 34 -15.07 12.76 16.19
C THR A 34 -14.85 13.34 14.80
N MET A 35 -14.20 12.58 13.90
CA MET A 35 -13.97 12.92 12.51
C MET A 35 -14.24 11.70 11.64
N VAL A 36 -15.18 11.84 10.69
CA VAL A 36 -15.59 10.78 9.75
C VAL A 36 -15.16 11.05 8.31
N GLU A 37 -14.59 12.23 8.06
CA GLU A 37 -14.01 12.59 6.78
C GLU A 37 -12.66 11.89 6.60
N PHE A 38 -12.51 11.19 5.47
CA PHE A 38 -11.26 10.55 5.12
C PHE A 38 -10.29 11.57 4.50
N ASP A 39 -9.04 11.55 4.96
CA ASP A 39 -7.96 12.31 4.35
C ASP A 39 -7.37 11.54 3.17
N PHE A 40 -7.49 12.10 1.97
CA PHE A 40 -7.04 11.43 0.75
C PHE A 40 -5.52 11.22 0.74
N GLY A 41 -4.74 12.23 1.17
CA GLY A 41 -3.28 12.15 1.18
C GLY A 41 -2.75 11.06 2.10
N THR A 42 -3.37 10.89 3.27
CA THR A 42 -3.04 9.83 4.23
C THR A 42 -3.34 8.44 3.65
N LEU A 43 -4.50 8.26 3.03
CA LEU A 43 -4.85 6.99 2.37
C LEU A 43 -3.92 6.70 1.20
N GLU A 44 -3.67 7.69 0.35
CA GLU A 44 -2.78 7.60 -0.80
C GLU A 44 -1.38 7.18 -0.37
N HIS A 45 -0.81 7.85 0.64
CA HIS A 45 0.51 7.53 1.17
C HIS A 45 0.59 6.07 1.60
N ARG A 46 -0.37 5.62 2.42
CA ARG A 46 -0.37 4.25 2.94
C ARG A 46 -0.60 3.20 1.85
N LEU A 47 -1.51 3.47 0.91
CA LEU A 47 -1.78 2.55 -0.21
C LEU A 47 -0.58 2.48 -1.16
N ARG A 48 0.16 3.56 -1.34
CA ARG A 48 1.39 3.59 -2.15
C ARG A 48 2.49 2.75 -1.53
N GLU A 49 2.71 2.86 -0.22
CA GLU A 49 3.60 1.95 0.52
C GLU A 49 3.22 0.49 0.30
N LEU A 50 1.93 0.15 0.44
CA LEU A 50 1.44 -1.22 0.24
C LEU A 50 1.67 -1.72 -1.19
N ALA A 51 1.52 -0.86 -2.20
CA ALA A 51 1.80 -1.20 -3.59
C ALA A 51 3.29 -1.50 -3.81
N PHE A 52 4.21 -0.79 -3.15
CA PHE A 52 5.63 -1.12 -3.20
C PHE A 52 5.98 -2.41 -2.46
N LEU A 53 5.36 -2.65 -1.29
CA LEU A 53 5.61 -3.85 -0.49
C LEU A 53 5.06 -5.13 -1.13
N ASN A 54 4.08 -5.01 -2.02
CA ASN A 54 3.45 -6.12 -2.72
C ASN A 54 3.62 -5.94 -4.23
N SER A 55 4.83 -6.21 -4.74
CA SER A 55 5.13 -6.08 -6.17
C SER A 55 4.08 -6.74 -7.05
N GLY A 56 3.65 -6.03 -8.09
CA GLY A 56 2.63 -6.49 -9.04
C GLY A 56 1.18 -6.34 -8.55
N VAL A 57 0.94 -5.88 -7.31
CA VAL A 57 -0.42 -5.50 -6.89
C VAL A 57 -0.78 -4.15 -7.48
N ARG A 58 -1.94 -4.09 -8.12
CA ARG A 58 -2.53 -2.87 -8.66
C ARG A 58 -3.56 -2.30 -7.69
N ILE A 59 -3.30 -1.12 -7.14
CA ILE A 59 -4.23 -0.39 -6.28
C ILE A 59 -4.73 0.85 -7.03
N VAL A 60 -6.03 1.06 -7.02
CA VAL A 60 -6.68 2.25 -7.59
C VAL A 60 -7.38 2.98 -6.46
N LEU A 61 -6.91 4.18 -6.12
CA LEU A 61 -7.56 5.07 -5.17
C LEU A 61 -8.32 6.15 -5.95
N THR A 62 -9.61 6.29 -5.69
CA THR A 62 -10.47 7.30 -6.34
C THR A 62 -11.23 8.09 -5.27
N ASP A 63 -11.13 9.41 -5.32
CA ASP A 63 -11.97 10.34 -4.56
C ASP A 63 -13.01 10.95 -5.49
N ALA A 64 -14.27 10.66 -5.21
CA ALA A 64 -15.43 11.13 -5.96
C ALA A 64 -16.34 12.04 -5.11
N ARG A 65 -15.82 12.66 -4.05
CA ARG A 65 -16.59 13.58 -3.19
C ARG A 65 -16.89 14.92 -3.86
N HIS A 66 -16.04 15.36 -4.78
CA HIS A 66 -16.14 16.63 -5.48
C HIS A 66 -16.51 16.42 -6.95
N ALA A 67 -16.88 17.51 -7.65
CA ALA A 67 -17.18 17.44 -9.09
C ALA A 67 -15.97 16.97 -9.90
N ASP A 68 -14.76 17.39 -9.49
CA ASP A 68 -13.51 16.90 -10.03
C ASP A 68 -13.10 15.62 -9.30
N VAL A 69 -13.16 14.50 -10.02
CA VAL A 69 -12.76 13.19 -9.51
C VAL A 69 -11.23 13.08 -9.53
N VAL A 70 -10.64 12.80 -8.38
CA VAL A 70 -9.19 12.54 -8.26
C VAL A 70 -8.97 11.04 -8.28
N ARG A 71 -8.11 10.55 -9.18
CA ARG A 71 -7.83 9.11 -9.33
C ARG A 71 -6.33 8.85 -9.44
N HIS A 72 -5.79 8.07 -8.51
CA HIS A 72 -4.41 7.63 -8.52
C HIS A 72 -4.32 6.12 -8.72
N GLU A 73 -3.50 5.72 -9.69
CA GLU A 73 -3.16 4.32 -9.94
C GLU A 73 -1.76 4.02 -9.41
N LEU A 74 -1.66 3.00 -8.58
CA LEU A 74 -0.46 2.62 -7.84
C LEU A 74 -0.13 1.17 -8.23
N HIS A 75 0.93 0.99 -9.00
CA HIS A 75 1.40 -0.31 -9.47
C HIS A 75 2.91 -0.26 -9.64
N TYR A 76 3.61 -1.12 -8.91
CA TYR A 76 5.07 -1.12 -8.85
C TYR A 76 5.59 -2.54 -8.90
N ASP A 77 6.64 -2.75 -9.68
CA ASP A 77 7.30 -4.06 -9.82
C ASP A 77 8.64 -4.08 -9.08
N GLY A 78 9.25 -2.91 -8.81
CA GLY A 78 10.58 -2.79 -8.24
C GLY A 78 10.68 -2.98 -6.72
N GLY A 79 9.58 -3.31 -6.04
CA GLY A 79 9.57 -3.70 -4.64
C GLY A 79 10.17 -2.66 -3.69
N LEU A 80 10.91 -3.14 -2.69
CA LEU A 80 11.60 -2.29 -1.70
C LEU A 80 12.69 -1.38 -2.31
N GLU A 81 13.32 -1.77 -3.42
CA GLU A 81 14.32 -0.90 -4.07
C GLU A 81 13.69 0.37 -4.63
N GLU A 82 12.52 0.23 -5.28
CA GLU A 82 11.77 1.36 -5.81
C GLU A 82 11.16 2.20 -4.68
N PHE A 83 10.75 1.54 -3.59
CA PHE A 83 10.25 2.22 -2.40
C PHE A 83 11.28 3.16 -1.78
N VAL A 84 12.51 2.69 -1.53
CA VAL A 84 13.55 3.52 -0.92
C VAL A 84 13.96 4.67 -1.85
N LYS A 85 14.00 4.45 -3.17
CA LYS A 85 14.19 5.53 -4.15
C LYS A 85 13.08 6.57 -4.07
N TYR A 86 11.83 6.12 -3.90
CA TYR A 86 10.69 7.02 -3.75
C TYR A 86 10.76 7.84 -2.45
N LEU A 87 11.15 7.22 -1.32
CA LEU A 87 11.29 7.89 -0.03
C LEU A 87 12.34 9.01 -0.08
N ASP A 88 13.49 8.75 -0.70
CA ASP A 88 14.61 9.69 -0.76
C ASP A 88 14.65 10.53 -2.05
N ARG A 89 13.58 10.56 -2.84
CA ARG A 89 13.53 11.24 -4.16
C ARG A 89 13.90 12.74 -4.14
N VAL A 90 13.79 13.38 -2.98
CA VAL A 90 14.11 14.81 -2.78
C VAL A 90 15.52 15.04 -2.21
N LYS A 91 16.22 13.97 -1.82
CA LYS A 91 17.55 14.02 -1.21
C LYS A 91 18.62 13.60 -2.23
N LYS A 92 19.86 14.01 -2.02
CA LYS A 92 20.95 13.62 -2.92
C LYS A 92 21.52 12.27 -2.49
N PRO A 93 21.48 11.24 -3.34
CA PRO A 93 22.02 9.93 -2.97
C PRO A 93 23.56 9.94 -2.94
N LEU A 94 24.13 9.20 -1.99
CA LEU A 94 25.57 9.00 -1.83
C LEU A 94 26.10 7.80 -2.63
N ILE A 95 25.22 6.84 -2.94
CA ILE A 95 25.53 5.66 -3.75
C ILE A 95 24.52 5.55 -4.90
N GLU A 96 24.94 5.03 -6.04
CA GLU A 96 24.13 5.05 -7.26
C GLU A 96 22.82 4.24 -7.15
N LYS A 97 22.88 3.08 -6.48
CA LYS A 97 21.74 2.16 -6.34
C LYS A 97 21.53 1.78 -4.87
N PRO A 98 20.27 1.61 -4.42
CA PRO A 98 19.98 1.04 -3.11
C PRO A 98 20.59 -0.35 -2.96
N ILE A 99 20.97 -0.68 -1.73
CA ILE A 99 21.38 -2.03 -1.34
C ILE A 99 20.11 -2.80 -1.02
N ALA A 100 19.87 -3.91 -1.72
CA ALA A 100 18.75 -4.82 -1.46
C ALA A 100 19.24 -6.20 -1.03
N ILE A 101 18.63 -6.74 0.02
CA ILE A 101 18.96 -8.04 0.61
C ILE A 101 17.66 -8.81 0.82
N ARG A 102 17.65 -10.06 0.39
CA ARG A 102 16.57 -11.02 0.65
C ARG A 102 17.15 -12.28 1.28
N ALA A 103 16.54 -12.73 2.37
CA ALA A 103 16.90 -13.96 3.05
C ALA A 103 15.65 -14.75 3.44
N GLU A 104 15.74 -16.07 3.41
CA GLU A 104 14.69 -16.96 3.88
C GLU A 104 15.30 -17.98 4.84
N ARG A 105 14.67 -18.15 6.01
CA ARG A 105 15.09 -19.13 7.01
C ARG A 105 13.89 -19.63 7.80
N ASP A 106 13.78 -20.94 7.97
CA ASP A 106 12.73 -21.58 8.76
C ASP A 106 11.30 -21.14 8.37
N GLY A 107 11.07 -20.90 7.08
CA GLY A 107 9.80 -20.41 6.51
C GLY A 107 9.53 -18.91 6.70
N ILE A 108 10.47 -18.17 7.28
CA ILE A 108 10.40 -16.71 7.43
C ILE A 108 11.22 -16.06 6.32
N THR A 109 10.56 -15.26 5.49
CA THR A 109 11.21 -14.42 4.48
C THR A 109 11.42 -13.02 5.04
N VAL A 110 12.64 -12.50 4.90
CA VAL A 110 13.00 -11.12 5.24
C VAL A 110 13.54 -10.44 3.98
N GLU A 111 12.98 -9.28 3.67
CA GLU A 111 13.46 -8.40 2.60
C GLU A 111 13.83 -7.05 3.21
N VAL A 112 14.99 -6.52 2.81
CA VAL A 112 15.52 -5.23 3.29
C VAL A 112 16.05 -4.46 2.09
N ALA A 113 15.71 -3.17 1.98
CA ALA A 113 16.39 -2.23 1.10
C ALA A 113 16.86 -1.01 1.89
N MET A 114 18.06 -0.52 1.57
CA MET A 114 18.69 0.62 2.25
C MET A 114 19.37 1.53 1.24
N TRP A 115 19.30 2.84 1.45
CA TRP A 115 19.98 3.82 0.60
C TRP A 115 20.50 4.98 1.44
N TRP A 116 21.71 5.43 1.13
CA TRP A 116 22.35 6.53 1.85
C TRP A 116 22.20 7.82 1.06
N ASN A 117 21.86 8.89 1.76
CA ASN A 117 21.74 10.23 1.24
C ASN A 117 22.58 11.21 2.08
N ASP A 118 22.67 12.46 1.64
CA ASP A 118 23.47 13.51 2.27
C ASP A 118 22.83 14.18 3.51
N SER A 119 21.71 13.66 4.01
CA SER A 119 21.01 14.21 5.18
C SER A 119 21.44 13.53 6.50
N TYR A 120 21.26 14.24 7.62
CA TYR A 120 21.51 13.73 8.97
C TYR A 120 20.30 13.05 9.62
N HIS A 121 19.18 12.93 8.90
CA HIS A 121 17.93 12.36 9.40
C HIS A 121 17.71 10.95 8.86
N GLU A 122 17.46 10.01 9.77
CA GLU A 122 17.05 8.65 9.43
C GLU A 122 15.56 8.63 9.08
N ASN A 123 15.23 7.99 7.95
CA ASN A 123 13.86 7.58 7.62
C ASN A 123 13.83 6.06 7.65
N VAL A 124 13.01 5.49 8.53
CA VAL A 124 12.79 4.05 8.69
C VAL A 124 11.38 3.70 8.24
#